data_AF-A0A956U8E6-F1
#
_entry.id   AF-A0A956U8E6-F1
#
_cell.length_a   1.000
_cell.length_b   1.000
_cell.length_c   1.000
_cell.angle_alpha   90.00
_cell.angle_beta   90.00
_cell.angle_gamma   90.00
#
_symmetry.space_group_name_H-M   'P 1'
#
loop_
_entity.id
_entity.type
_entity.pdbx_description
1 polymer ?
#
loop_
_entity_poly.entity_id
_entity_poly.type
_entity_poly.pdbx_seq_one_letter_code
_entity_poly.pdbx_strand_id
1 'polypeptide(L)'
;MTDPPFSNRRTGDPGDSSSARRRPRVRPQASRSQEPIKASDESSQPEAPGRTPRFQVPSADDTGPLNLVDPKKRCVALIFDIIAAFSIAMIINVLTSPILMLISGFIPGLGQFISKDIFIVIFILFKDRLYQGRGIGKNLMGLRVVDSDTGESPTWLQSAKRNAIFIVPFILYFAVGVTSPFFPVAELRMVIQNITWLLCSAYVLAVFPLECYLAYNSMDGRRVGDKFAGTKIVDSEMDFSKLLD
;
A
#
# COMPACT_ATOMS: atom_id res chain seq x y z
N MET A 1 -37.32 41.22 -17.77
CA MET A 1 -35.94 40.79 -18.04
C MET A 1 -36.02 39.32 -18.37
N THR A 2 -35.54 38.99 -19.56
CA THR A 2 -35.96 37.88 -20.42
C THR A 2 -35.02 36.68 -20.27
N ASP A 3 -35.59 35.50 -20.01
CA ASP A 3 -34.92 34.21 -20.12
C ASP A 3 -34.66 33.85 -21.59
N PRO A 4 -33.51 33.26 -21.93
CA PRO A 4 -33.32 32.62 -23.24
C PRO A 4 -33.75 31.14 -23.22
N PRO A 5 -34.44 30.63 -24.27
CA PRO A 5 -34.75 29.22 -24.43
C PRO A 5 -33.80 28.56 -25.43
N PHE A 6 -33.01 27.57 -25.01
CA PHE A 6 -32.25 26.69 -25.93
C PHE A 6 -31.98 25.36 -25.22
N SER A 7 -32.04 24.18 -25.83
CA SER A 7 -32.68 23.68 -27.05
C SER A 7 -32.44 22.17 -26.98
N ASN A 8 -33.52 21.38 -27.02
CA ASN A 8 -33.50 19.93 -27.18
C ASN A 8 -32.74 19.55 -28.46
N ARG A 9 -31.66 18.74 -28.34
CA ARG A 9 -31.10 18.00 -29.48
C ARG A 9 -31.10 16.51 -29.19
N ARG A 10 -32.04 15.85 -29.84
CA ARG A 10 -32.21 14.40 -29.99
C ARG A 10 -31.17 13.82 -30.97
N THR A 11 -31.02 12.50 -30.83
CA THR A 11 -30.80 11.47 -31.87
C THR A 11 -29.43 11.37 -32.55
N GLY A 12 -28.74 10.26 -32.24
CA GLY A 12 -27.69 9.63 -33.03
C GLY A 12 -27.49 8.19 -32.50
N ASP A 13 -27.86 7.23 -33.33
CA ASP A 13 -28.21 5.83 -33.09
C ASP A 13 -26.97 4.87 -33.15
N PRO A 14 -27.07 3.52 -33.16
CA PRO A 14 -26.20 2.64 -32.41
C PRO A 14 -25.22 1.88 -33.30
N GLY A 15 -23.94 1.85 -32.91
CA GLY A 15 -22.91 1.07 -33.60
C GLY A 15 -22.87 -0.37 -33.08
N ASP A 16 -23.71 -1.22 -33.64
CA ASP A 16 -23.68 -2.67 -33.51
C ASP A 16 -22.41 -3.22 -34.18
N SER A 17 -21.48 -3.77 -33.39
CA SER A 17 -20.39 -4.59 -33.90
C SER A 17 -20.31 -5.89 -33.11
N SER A 18 -21.23 -6.78 -33.47
CA SER A 18 -21.25 -8.20 -33.17
C SER A 18 -19.95 -8.90 -33.61
N SER A 19 -18.95 -8.97 -32.73
CA SER A 19 -17.83 -9.90 -32.89
C SER A 19 -18.14 -11.20 -32.18
N ALA A 20 -18.69 -12.15 -32.93
CA ALA A 20 -18.90 -13.53 -32.51
C ALA A 20 -17.58 -14.21 -32.14
N ARG A 21 -17.25 -14.28 -30.84
CA ARG A 21 -16.21 -15.19 -30.33
C ARG A 21 -16.83 -16.56 -30.04
N ARG A 22 -16.45 -17.49 -30.90
CA ARG A 22 -16.69 -18.94 -30.84
C ARG A 22 -16.50 -19.48 -29.42
N ARG A 23 -17.53 -20.15 -28.91
CA ARG A 23 -17.45 -20.99 -27.71
C ARG A 23 -16.50 -22.17 -28.00
N PRO A 24 -15.56 -22.50 -27.10
CA PRO A 24 -14.79 -23.72 -27.20
C PRO A 24 -15.70 -24.94 -26.96
N ARG A 25 -15.56 -25.91 -27.88
CA ARG A 25 -16.23 -27.21 -27.91
C ARG A 25 -15.90 -27.99 -26.64
N VAL A 26 -16.92 -28.22 -25.80
CA VAL A 26 -16.85 -29.13 -24.65
C VAL A 26 -16.58 -30.55 -25.19
N ARG A 27 -15.43 -31.11 -24.82
CA ARG A 27 -15.11 -32.53 -25.04
C ARG A 27 -15.91 -33.35 -24.02
N PRO A 28 -16.63 -34.41 -24.42
CA PRO A 28 -17.21 -35.37 -23.49
C PRO A 28 -16.08 -36.07 -22.73
N GLN A 29 -15.99 -35.83 -21.42
CA GLN A 29 -15.14 -36.63 -20.55
C GLN A 29 -15.77 -38.01 -20.41
N ALA A 30 -15.04 -39.02 -20.90
CA ALA A 30 -15.37 -40.41 -20.75
C ALA A 30 -15.54 -40.75 -19.26
N SER A 31 -16.67 -41.38 -18.97
CA SER A 31 -16.98 -42.15 -17.76
C SER A 31 -15.74 -42.93 -17.30
N ARG A 32 -15.07 -42.43 -16.27
CA ARG A 32 -14.06 -43.17 -15.52
C ARG A 32 -14.79 -43.84 -14.35
N SER A 33 -14.88 -45.15 -14.44
CA SER A 33 -15.43 -46.05 -13.45
C SER A 33 -14.99 -45.66 -12.04
N GLN A 34 -15.97 -45.35 -11.19
CA GLN A 34 -15.76 -45.20 -9.76
C GLN A 34 -15.51 -46.59 -9.19
N GLU A 35 -14.27 -46.86 -8.78
CA GLU A 35 -14.00 -47.93 -7.82
C GLU A 35 -14.55 -47.50 -6.44
N PRO A 36 -15.17 -48.42 -5.69
CA PRO A 36 -15.69 -48.14 -4.37
C PRO A 36 -14.52 -47.91 -3.40
N ILE A 37 -14.35 -46.66 -2.97
CA ILE A 37 -13.45 -46.31 -1.87
C ILE A 37 -14.03 -46.94 -0.61
N LYS A 38 -13.32 -47.95 -0.11
CA LYS A 38 -13.53 -48.53 1.22
C LYS A 38 -13.41 -47.40 2.26
N ALA A 39 -14.44 -47.26 3.08
CA ALA A 39 -14.40 -46.51 4.32
C ALA A 39 -13.30 -47.11 5.20
N SER A 40 -12.15 -46.46 5.26
CA SER A 40 -11.11 -46.74 6.24
C SER A 40 -11.35 -45.82 7.43
N ASP A 41 -11.57 -46.45 8.58
CA ASP A 41 -11.80 -45.88 9.89
C ASP A 41 -10.99 -44.60 10.16
N GLU A 42 -11.72 -43.52 10.45
CA GLU A 42 -11.23 -42.42 11.27
C GLU A 42 -10.95 -42.97 12.68
N SER A 43 -9.72 -43.41 12.92
CA SER A 43 -9.19 -43.49 14.28
C SER A 43 -7.91 -42.66 14.38
N SER A 44 -8.07 -41.51 15.03
CA SER A 44 -7.11 -41.00 16.01
C SER A 44 -5.66 -40.91 15.54
N GLN A 45 -5.36 -40.12 14.51
CA GLN A 45 -4.00 -39.62 14.36
C GLN A 45 -3.74 -38.55 15.45
N PRO A 46 -2.71 -38.72 16.29
CA PRO A 46 -2.35 -37.73 17.29
C PRO A 46 -1.96 -36.43 16.59
N GLU A 47 -2.59 -35.33 17.00
CA GLU A 47 -2.27 -33.98 16.52
C GLU A 47 -0.77 -33.73 16.66
N ALA A 48 -0.09 -33.57 15.52
CA ALA A 48 1.32 -33.26 15.50
C ALA A 48 1.56 -31.91 16.23
N PRO A 49 2.36 -31.89 17.31
CA PRO A 49 2.69 -30.65 18.01
C PRO A 49 3.54 -29.79 17.06
N GLY A 50 3.00 -28.67 16.62
CA GLY A 50 3.73 -27.71 15.77
C GLY A 50 2.99 -27.18 14.54
N ARG A 51 1.74 -27.57 14.28
CA ARG A 51 0.93 -26.82 13.31
C ARG A 51 0.53 -25.49 13.93
N THR A 52 1.21 -24.42 13.50
CA THR A 52 0.75 -23.06 13.76
C THR A 52 -0.72 -22.96 13.36
N PRO A 53 -1.58 -22.35 14.20
CA PRO A 53 -3.00 -22.25 13.91
C PRO A 53 -3.15 -21.62 12.53
N ARG A 54 -3.63 -22.43 11.58
CA ARG A 54 -3.93 -21.96 10.24
C ARG A 54 -5.07 -20.97 10.45
N PHE A 55 -4.77 -19.68 10.28
CA PHE A 55 -5.77 -18.63 10.35
C PHE A 55 -6.92 -19.08 9.45
N GLN A 56 -8.05 -19.46 10.06
CA GLN A 56 -9.25 -19.80 9.34
C GLN A 56 -9.70 -18.49 8.72
N VAL A 57 -9.37 -18.29 7.45
CA VAL A 57 -9.98 -17.24 6.64
C VAL A 57 -11.48 -17.52 6.74
N PRO A 58 -12.28 -16.56 7.23
CA PRO A 58 -13.73 -16.72 7.26
C PRO A 58 -14.19 -17.26 5.90
N SER A 59 -14.88 -18.40 5.92
CA SER A 59 -15.36 -19.08 4.72
C SER A 59 -16.08 -18.08 3.82
N ALA A 60 -15.87 -18.16 2.51
CA ALA A 60 -16.39 -17.20 1.53
C ALA A 60 -17.93 -17.03 1.54
N ASP A 61 -18.67 -17.91 2.24
CA ASP A 61 -20.11 -17.82 2.47
C ASP A 61 -20.49 -16.95 3.68
N ASP A 62 -19.53 -16.54 4.51
CA ASP A 62 -19.72 -15.58 5.61
C ASP A 62 -19.64 -14.14 5.07
N THR A 63 -20.43 -13.89 4.02
CA THR A 63 -20.68 -12.57 3.41
C THR A 63 -21.62 -11.72 4.26
N GLY A 64 -21.54 -11.88 5.59
CA GLY A 64 -21.94 -10.79 6.48
C GLY A 64 -21.27 -9.50 5.98
N PRO A 65 -21.94 -8.34 6.06
CA PRO A 65 -21.41 -7.10 5.51
C PRO A 65 -19.96 -6.95 5.98
N LEU A 66 -19.01 -7.11 5.05
CA LEU A 66 -17.57 -7.11 5.34
C LEU A 66 -17.33 -5.96 6.31
N ASN A 67 -16.97 -6.28 7.56
CA ASN A 67 -16.92 -5.31 8.66
C ASN A 67 -16.18 -4.08 8.16
N LEU A 68 -16.98 -3.06 7.83
CA LEU A 68 -16.49 -1.90 7.09
C LEU A 68 -15.72 -1.11 8.14
N VAL A 69 -14.40 -1.22 8.09
CA VAL A 69 -13.55 -0.58 9.07
C VAL A 69 -13.86 0.91 9.09
N ASP A 70 -14.16 1.44 10.28
CA ASP A 70 -14.42 2.88 10.45
C ASP A 70 -13.26 3.68 9.83
N PRO A 71 -13.53 4.52 8.82
CA PRO A 71 -12.49 5.30 8.15
C PRO A 71 -11.68 6.17 9.13
N LYS A 72 -12.26 6.57 10.27
CA LYS A 72 -11.55 7.31 11.31
C LYS A 72 -10.41 6.50 11.91
N LYS A 73 -10.64 5.22 12.25
CA LYS A 73 -9.59 4.32 12.75
C LYS A 73 -8.44 4.19 11.74
N ARG A 74 -8.76 4.15 10.45
CA ARG A 74 -7.78 4.05 9.36
C ARG A 74 -6.91 5.30 9.27
N CYS A 75 -7.51 6.48 9.37
CA CYS A 75 -6.77 7.75 9.39
C CYS A 75 -5.83 7.82 10.60
N VAL A 76 -6.32 7.43 11.78
CA VAL A 76 -5.50 7.41 13.00
C VAL A 76 -4.34 6.41 12.87
N ALA A 77 -4.59 5.20 12.38
CA ALA A 77 -3.54 4.21 12.12
C ALA A 77 -2.46 4.75 11.15
N LEU A 78 -2.89 5.48 10.12
CA LEU A 78 -1.96 6.07 9.15
C LEU A 78 -1.11 7.19 9.77
N ILE A 79 -1.68 8.02 10.65
CA ILE A 79 -0.94 9.04 11.40
C ILE A 79 0.14 8.37 12.27
N PHE A 80 -0.21 7.32 13.03
CA PHE A 80 0.75 6.57 13.83
C PHE A 80 1.85 5.95 12.98
N ASP A 81 1.53 5.38 11.83
CA ASP A 81 2.54 4.83 10.90
C ASP A 81 3.50 5.92 10.39
N ILE A 82 3.00 7.13 10.14
CA ILE A 82 3.84 8.26 9.70
C ILE A 82 4.75 8.71 10.84
N ILE A 83 4.21 8.89 12.04
CA ILE A 83 5.01 9.26 13.23
C ILE A 83 6.10 8.20 13.46
N ALA A 84 5.74 6.92 13.41
CA ALA A 84 6.71 5.83 13.55
C ALA A 84 7.79 5.86 12.46
N ALA A 85 7.40 6.11 11.19
CA ALA A 85 8.35 6.28 10.09
C ALA A 85 9.35 7.42 10.36
N PHE A 86 8.85 8.59 10.77
CA PHE A 86 9.69 9.75 11.10
C PHE A 86 10.60 9.47 12.29
N SER A 87 10.09 8.86 13.36
CA SER A 87 10.87 8.51 14.55
C SER A 87 11.99 7.51 14.21
N ILE A 88 11.68 6.45 13.48
CA ILE A 88 12.68 5.45 13.04
C ILE A 88 13.74 6.12 12.15
N ALA A 89 13.33 6.94 11.19
CA ALA A 89 14.25 7.65 10.33
C ALA A 89 15.13 8.65 11.09
N MET A 90 14.58 9.34 12.10
CA MET A 90 15.33 10.24 12.98
C MET A 90 16.39 9.46 13.77
N ILE A 91 16.02 8.32 14.35
CA ILE A 91 16.94 7.44 15.09
C ILE A 91 18.05 6.94 14.15
N ILE A 92 17.69 6.38 12.99
CA ILE A 92 18.66 5.92 11.98
C ILE A 92 19.59 7.06 11.60
N ASN A 93 19.08 8.27 11.35
CA ASN A 93 19.90 9.42 11.00
C ASN A 93 20.90 9.79 12.10
N VAL A 94 20.47 9.82 13.37
CA VAL A 94 21.36 10.08 14.51
C VAL A 94 22.42 9.00 14.67
N LEU A 95 22.06 7.72 14.48
CA LEU A 95 23.00 6.59 14.60
C LEU A 95 23.98 6.51 13.43
N THR A 96 23.55 6.85 12.22
CA THR A 96 24.36 6.75 11.00
C THR A 96 25.22 7.99 10.76
N SER A 97 24.84 9.16 11.27
CA SER A 97 25.57 10.41 10.98
C SER A 97 27.05 10.40 11.36
N PRO A 98 27.50 9.85 12.53
CA PRO A 98 28.93 9.83 12.86
C PRO A 98 29.73 8.92 11.91
N ILE A 99 29.13 7.80 11.49
CA ILE A 99 29.74 6.84 10.57
C ILE A 99 29.86 7.46 9.17
N LEU A 100 28.79 8.11 8.69
CA LEU A 100 28.78 8.84 7.42
C LEU A 100 29.82 9.96 7.41
N MET A 101 29.97 10.70 8.51
CA MET A 101 31.00 11.73 8.67
C MET A 101 32.40 11.13 8.51
N LEU A 102 32.70 10.02 9.21
CA LEU A 102 33.97 9.33 9.10
C LEU A 102 34.27 8.87 7.66
N ILE A 103 33.30 8.21 7.02
CA ILE A 103 33.43 7.71 5.64
C ILE A 103 33.64 8.87 4.65
N SER A 104 32.87 9.95 4.79
CA SER A 104 32.95 11.12 3.92
C SER A 104 34.29 11.84 3.98
N GLY A 105 35.03 11.70 5.09
CA GLY A 105 36.40 12.18 5.22
C GLY A 105 37.39 11.44 4.32
N PHE A 106 37.10 10.19 3.95
CA PHE A 106 37.93 9.39 3.03
C PHE A 106 37.45 9.46 1.58
N ILE A 107 36.14 9.56 1.35
CA ILE A 107 35.53 9.59 0.01
C ILE A 107 34.63 10.82 -0.11
N PRO A 108 35.14 11.94 -0.66
CA PRO A 108 34.35 13.13 -0.91
C PRO A 108 33.12 12.81 -1.76
N GLY A 109 31.95 13.27 -1.31
CA GLY A 109 30.68 13.10 -2.04
C GLY A 109 29.89 11.82 -1.72
N LEU A 110 30.48 10.78 -1.13
CA LEU A 110 29.76 9.53 -0.83
C LEU A 110 28.59 9.73 0.15
N GLY A 111 28.77 10.63 1.13
CA GLY A 111 27.72 11.00 2.08
C GLY A 111 26.50 11.69 1.44
N GLN A 112 26.60 12.19 0.21
CA GLN A 112 25.47 12.79 -0.50
C GLN A 112 24.55 11.73 -1.13
N PHE A 113 25.08 10.54 -1.44
CA PHE A 113 24.32 9.46 -2.06
C PHE A 113 23.56 8.59 -1.05
N ILE A 114 24.12 8.43 0.15
CA ILE A 114 23.47 7.70 1.26
C ILE A 114 22.75 8.74 2.12
N SER A 115 21.63 9.26 1.61
CA SER A 115 20.81 10.19 2.37
C SER A 115 19.84 9.45 3.29
N LYS A 116 19.54 10.06 4.44
CA LYS A 116 18.46 9.64 5.36
C LYS A 116 17.11 9.45 4.65
N ASP A 117 16.89 10.16 3.54
CA ASP A 117 15.65 10.14 2.78
C ASP A 117 15.41 8.78 2.12
N ILE A 118 16.47 8.06 1.73
CA ILE A 118 16.36 6.71 1.15
C ILE A 118 15.76 5.76 2.18
N PHE A 119 16.18 5.83 3.45
CA PHE A 119 15.63 4.98 4.51
C PHE A 119 14.15 5.29 4.76
N ILE A 120 13.76 6.57 4.72
CA ILE A 120 12.35 6.97 4.82
C ILE A 120 11.54 6.38 3.67
N VAL A 121 12.03 6.49 2.42
CA VAL A 121 11.34 5.96 1.25
C VAL A 121 11.19 4.44 1.33
N ILE A 122 12.26 3.72 1.65
CA ILE A 122 12.24 2.26 1.83
C ILE A 122 11.23 1.89 2.92
N PHE A 123 11.27 2.57 4.07
CA PHE A 123 10.33 2.31 5.15
C PHE A 123 8.88 2.58 4.71
N ILE A 124 8.59 3.72 4.08
CA ILE A 124 7.24 4.07 3.61
C ILE A 124 6.71 3.05 2.59
N LEU A 125 7.55 2.57 1.67
CA LEU A 125 7.15 1.60 0.66
C LEU A 125 6.80 0.23 1.26
N PHE A 126 7.50 -0.16 2.32
CA PHE A 126 7.46 -1.53 2.84
C PHE A 126 6.84 -1.68 4.22
N LYS A 127 6.48 -0.57 4.89
CA LYS A 127 5.89 -0.57 6.24
C LYS A 127 4.66 -1.47 6.37
N ASP A 128 3.95 -1.69 5.28
CA ASP A 128 2.71 -2.43 5.26
C ASP A 128 2.88 -3.92 5.09
N ARG A 129 4.08 -4.37 4.69
CA ARG A 129 4.43 -5.80 4.71
C ARG A 129 4.96 -6.24 6.07
N LEU A 130 5.39 -5.30 6.90
CA LEU A 130 5.75 -5.58 8.29
C LEU A 130 4.56 -6.30 8.97
N TYR A 131 4.88 -7.23 9.86
CA TYR A 131 3.91 -7.99 10.65
C TYR A 131 2.77 -8.61 9.83
N GLN A 132 3.09 -9.19 8.66
CA GLN A 132 2.15 -9.91 7.80
C GLN A 132 0.97 -9.06 7.29
N GLY A 133 1.22 -7.79 6.94
CA GLY A 133 0.16 -6.88 6.48
C GLY A 133 -0.24 -5.82 7.50
N ARG A 134 0.43 -5.76 8.66
CA ARG A 134 0.11 -4.84 9.75
C ARG A 134 1.26 -3.84 9.89
N GLY A 135 1.04 -2.58 9.55
CA GLY A 135 1.95 -1.51 9.98
C GLY A 135 1.90 -1.33 11.51
N ILE A 136 2.85 -0.61 12.11
CA ILE A 136 2.89 -0.37 13.56
C ILE A 136 1.57 0.25 14.05
N GLY A 137 1.13 1.33 13.40
CA GLY A 137 -0.12 2.02 13.73
C GLY A 137 -1.36 1.20 13.39
N LYS A 138 -1.29 0.38 12.33
CA LYS A 138 -2.39 -0.53 11.98
C LYS A 138 -2.55 -1.64 13.01
N ASN A 139 -1.44 -2.23 13.46
CA ASN A 139 -1.47 -3.25 14.50
C ASN A 139 -2.05 -2.69 15.80
N LEU A 140 -1.67 -1.46 16.19
CA LEU A 140 -2.22 -0.77 17.36
C LEU A 140 -3.73 -0.51 17.26
N MET A 141 -4.26 -0.35 16.04
CA MET A 141 -5.68 -0.08 15.79
C MET A 141 -6.48 -1.36 15.51
N GLY A 142 -5.87 -2.54 15.60
CA GLY A 142 -6.51 -3.80 15.23
C GLY A 142 -6.88 -3.86 13.75
N LEU A 143 -6.01 -3.33 12.89
CA LEU A 143 -6.20 -3.29 11.44
C LEU A 143 -5.13 -4.11 10.74
N ARG A 144 -5.54 -4.81 9.69
CA ARG A 144 -4.62 -5.52 8.79
C ARG A 144 -4.97 -5.21 7.35
N VAL A 145 -3.95 -5.11 6.52
CA VAL A 145 -4.15 -5.01 5.09
C VAL A 145 -4.05 -6.39 4.47
N VAL A 146 -4.99 -6.68 3.59
CA VAL A 146 -5.08 -7.92 2.85
C VAL A 146 -5.26 -7.64 1.37
N ASP A 147 -4.88 -8.61 0.55
CA ASP A 147 -5.26 -8.66 -0.85
C ASP A 147 -6.79 -8.66 -0.98
N SER A 148 -7.33 -7.88 -1.91
CA SER A 148 -8.79 -7.76 -2.07
C SER A 148 -9.45 -9.03 -2.58
N ASP A 149 -8.72 -9.81 -3.38
CA ASP A 149 -9.20 -10.97 -4.09
C ASP A 149 -8.93 -12.25 -3.29
N THR A 150 -7.73 -12.40 -2.71
CA THR A 150 -7.36 -13.61 -1.97
C THR A 150 -7.61 -13.53 -0.46
N GLY A 151 -7.67 -12.32 0.10
CA GLY A 151 -7.73 -12.12 1.55
C GLY A 151 -6.41 -12.41 2.29
N GLU A 152 -5.34 -12.74 1.57
CA GLU A 152 -4.02 -13.01 2.14
C GLU A 152 -3.22 -11.73 2.43
N SER A 153 -2.07 -11.86 3.11
CA SER A 153 -1.17 -10.73 3.35
C SER A 153 -0.65 -10.12 2.03
N PRO A 154 -0.60 -8.78 1.89
CA PRO A 154 -0.21 -8.13 0.64
C PRO A 154 1.23 -8.44 0.26
N THR A 155 1.51 -8.65 -1.02
CA THR A 155 2.87 -8.86 -1.53
C THR A 155 3.74 -7.60 -1.38
N TRP A 156 5.07 -7.74 -1.47
CA TRP A 156 6.00 -6.59 -1.46
C TRP A 156 5.66 -5.54 -2.52
N LEU A 157 5.30 -5.99 -3.72
CA LEU A 157 4.92 -5.11 -4.82
C LEU A 157 3.60 -4.38 -4.54
N GLN A 158 2.62 -5.06 -3.91
CA GLN A 158 1.37 -4.41 -3.51
C GLN A 158 1.62 -3.35 -2.43
N SER A 159 2.45 -3.65 -1.42
CA SER A 159 2.85 -2.66 -0.40
C SER A 159 3.49 -1.42 -1.06
N ALA A 160 4.44 -1.64 -1.98
CA ALA A 160 5.10 -0.54 -2.68
C ALA A 160 4.13 0.28 -3.52
N LYS A 161 3.26 -0.37 -4.33
CA LYS A 161 2.22 0.30 -5.14
C LYS A 161 1.29 1.15 -4.28
N ARG A 162 0.85 0.62 -3.12
CA ARG A 162 -0.08 1.29 -2.22
C ARG A 162 0.48 2.56 -1.59
N ASN A 163 1.80 2.63 -1.43
CA ASN A 163 2.50 3.76 -0.84
C ASN A 163 3.23 4.64 -1.87
N ALA A 164 3.18 4.29 -3.16
CA ALA A 164 3.87 5.02 -4.21
C ALA A 164 3.44 6.49 -4.32
N ILE A 165 2.18 6.83 -4.00
CA ILE A 165 1.72 8.22 -4.01
C ILE A 165 2.50 9.11 -3.02
N PHE A 166 3.01 8.51 -1.93
CA PHE A 166 3.78 9.22 -0.91
C PHE A 166 5.28 9.33 -1.23
N ILE A 167 5.80 8.58 -2.22
CA ILE A 167 7.23 8.66 -2.59
C ILE A 167 7.52 9.77 -3.60
N VAL A 168 6.50 10.25 -4.33
CA VAL A 168 6.62 11.32 -5.35
C VAL A 168 7.44 12.53 -4.86
N PRO A 169 7.17 13.15 -3.70
CA PRO A 169 7.94 14.30 -3.23
C PRO A 169 9.42 13.97 -2.95
N PHE A 170 9.72 12.73 -2.55
CA PHE A 170 11.10 12.29 -2.31
C PHE A 170 11.85 12.11 -3.62
N ILE A 171 11.21 11.56 -4.65
CA ILE A 171 11.81 11.43 -6.00
C ILE A 171 12.14 12.82 -6.56
N LEU A 172 11.21 13.77 -6.45
CA LEU A 172 11.43 15.14 -6.91
C LEU A 172 12.58 15.81 -6.15
N TYR A 173 12.57 15.72 -4.82
CA TYR A 173 13.61 16.29 -3.98
C TYR A 173 14.99 15.67 -4.27
N PHE A 174 15.05 14.35 -4.46
CA PHE A 174 16.27 13.64 -4.85
C PHE A 174 16.78 14.09 -6.22
N ALA A 175 15.91 14.19 -7.22
CA ALA A 175 16.27 14.64 -8.56
C ALA A 175 16.85 16.08 -8.54
N VAL A 176 16.23 16.98 -7.77
CA VAL A 176 16.76 18.33 -7.57
C VAL A 176 18.10 18.30 -6.82
N GLY A 177 18.23 17.46 -5.79
CA GLY A 177 19.49 17.28 -5.06
C GLY A 177 20.64 16.87 -5.97
N VAL A 178 20.43 15.85 -6.81
CA VAL A 178 21.42 15.33 -7.77
C VAL A 178 21.76 16.34 -8.87
N THR A 179 20.79 17.14 -9.32
CA THR A 179 21.01 18.14 -10.38
C THR A 179 21.54 19.47 -9.86
N SER A 180 21.36 19.76 -8.56
CA SER A 180 21.76 21.05 -7.97
C SER A 180 23.26 21.40 -8.11
N PRO A 181 24.22 20.45 -8.06
CA PRO A 181 25.64 20.79 -8.23
C PRO A 181 26.01 21.35 -9.61
N PHE A 182 25.17 21.15 -10.63
CA PHE A 182 25.43 21.64 -11.99
C PHE A 182 25.15 23.15 -12.15
N PHE A 183 24.52 23.80 -11.16
CA PHE A 183 24.30 25.24 -11.19
C PHE A 183 25.49 25.98 -10.56
N PRO A 184 26.13 26.92 -11.26
CA PRO A 184 27.35 27.57 -10.78
C PRO A 184 27.11 28.55 -9.62
N VAL A 185 25.93 29.17 -9.56
CA VAL A 185 25.57 30.19 -8.57
C VAL A 185 25.02 29.54 -7.30
N ALA A 186 25.67 29.77 -6.16
CA ALA A 186 25.32 29.12 -4.89
C ALA A 186 23.93 29.54 -4.37
N GLU A 187 23.61 30.82 -4.53
CA GLU A 187 22.34 31.44 -4.15
C GLU A 187 21.18 30.79 -4.92
N LEU A 188 21.38 30.57 -6.23
CA LEU A 188 20.39 29.90 -7.07
C LEU A 188 20.15 28.46 -6.60
N ARG A 189 21.22 27.70 -6.24
CA ARG A 189 21.08 26.35 -5.68
C ARG A 189 20.23 26.34 -4.40
N MET A 190 20.50 27.26 -3.48
CA MET A 190 19.75 27.38 -2.22
C MET A 190 18.27 27.72 -2.49
N VAL A 191 18.00 28.66 -3.39
CA VAL A 191 16.64 29.05 -3.76
C VAL A 191 15.88 27.86 -4.38
N ILE A 192 16.49 27.15 -5.33
CA ILE A 192 15.88 25.97 -5.97
C ILE A 192 15.57 24.89 -4.91
N GLN A 193 16.51 24.60 -4.01
CA GLN A 193 16.32 23.60 -2.95
C GLN A 193 15.21 24.00 -1.99
N ASN A 194 15.16 25.26 -1.54
CA ASN A 194 14.12 25.75 -0.63
C ASN A 194 12.74 25.73 -1.27
N ILE A 195 12.61 26.15 -2.53
CA ILE A 195 11.35 26.07 -3.28
C ILE A 195 10.91 24.62 -3.43
N THR A 196 11.83 23.73 -3.80
CA THR A 196 11.54 22.30 -3.95
C THR A 196 11.06 21.70 -2.63
N TRP A 197 11.74 22.01 -1.53
CA TRP A 197 11.33 21.57 -0.19
C TRP A 197 9.90 22.06 0.14
N LEU A 198 9.63 23.35 -0.08
CA LEU A 198 8.30 23.92 0.15
C LEU A 198 7.22 23.23 -0.68
N LEU A 199 7.46 22.99 -1.97
CA LEU A 199 6.52 22.30 -2.86
C LEU A 199 6.29 20.84 -2.44
N CYS A 200 7.34 20.12 -2.07
CA CYS A 200 7.24 18.75 -1.57
C CYS A 200 6.46 18.67 -0.26
N SER A 201 6.69 19.59 0.67
CA SER A 201 5.93 19.68 1.92
C SER A 201 4.46 20.02 1.67
N ALA A 202 4.18 20.98 0.80
CA ALA A 202 2.82 21.33 0.40
C ALA A 202 2.08 20.15 -0.26
N TYR A 203 2.77 19.39 -1.10
CA TYR A 203 2.24 18.17 -1.70
C TYR A 203 1.82 17.15 -0.63
N VAL A 204 2.69 16.85 0.34
CA VAL A 204 2.36 15.89 1.42
C VAL A 204 1.17 16.41 2.24
N LEU A 205 1.18 17.70 2.60
CA LEU A 205 0.12 18.34 3.37
C LEU A 205 -1.24 18.30 2.65
N ALA A 206 -1.26 18.35 1.32
CA ALA A 206 -2.48 18.28 0.53
C ALA A 206 -2.94 16.84 0.23
N VAL A 207 -2.02 15.98 -0.20
CA VAL A 207 -2.31 14.60 -0.63
C VAL A 207 -2.69 13.72 0.54
N PHE A 208 -2.09 13.93 1.72
CA PHE A 208 -2.39 13.11 2.89
C PHE A 208 -3.85 13.25 3.36
N PRO A 209 -4.39 14.47 3.64
CA PRO A 209 -5.80 14.63 3.96
C PRO A 209 -6.72 14.21 2.81
N LEU A 210 -6.33 14.43 1.56
CA LEU A 210 -7.10 14.02 0.40
C LEU A 210 -7.28 12.49 0.35
N GLU A 211 -6.20 11.72 0.54
CA GLU A 211 -6.25 10.25 0.62
C GLU A 211 -7.19 9.79 1.74
N CYS A 212 -7.13 10.43 2.91
CA CYS A 212 -8.02 10.13 4.04
C CYS A 212 -9.49 10.48 3.73
N TYR A 213 -9.74 11.62 3.07
CA TYR A 213 -11.08 12.03 2.65
C TYR A 213 -11.67 11.09 1.61
N LEU A 214 -10.88 10.69 0.61
CA LEU A 214 -11.31 9.73 -0.40
C LEU A 214 -11.61 8.36 0.21
N ALA A 215 -10.79 7.93 1.18
CA ALA A 215 -11.05 6.72 1.95
C ALA A 215 -12.34 6.79 2.77
N TYR A 216 -12.67 7.96 3.32
CA TYR A 216 -13.88 8.21 4.10
C TYR A 216 -15.14 8.16 3.22
N ASN A 217 -15.10 8.76 2.03
CA ASN A 217 -16.25 8.83 1.13
C ASN A 217 -16.44 7.62 0.21
N SER A 218 -15.45 6.73 0.15
CA SER A 218 -15.54 5.54 -0.70
C SER A 218 -16.44 4.48 -0.04
N MET A 219 -17.42 3.93 -0.78
CA MET A 219 -18.31 2.89 -0.25
C MET A 219 -17.56 1.63 0.21
N ASP A 220 -16.43 1.34 -0.44
CA ASP A 220 -15.55 0.22 -0.15
C ASP A 220 -14.49 0.54 0.91
N GLY A 221 -14.45 1.77 1.42
CA GLY A 221 -13.42 2.21 2.34
C GLY A 221 -12.02 2.03 1.75
N ARG A 222 -11.77 2.30 0.47
CA ARG A 222 -10.44 2.16 -0.16
C ARG A 222 -9.91 3.51 -0.61
N ARG A 223 -8.67 3.84 -0.21
CA ARG A 223 -7.96 5.02 -0.74
C ARG A 223 -7.43 4.75 -2.15
N VAL A 224 -6.91 5.76 -2.85
CA VAL A 224 -6.42 5.59 -4.23
C VAL A 224 -5.29 4.56 -4.27
N GLY A 225 -4.37 4.62 -3.29
CA GLY A 225 -3.31 3.63 -3.15
C GLY A 225 -3.83 2.20 -3.00
N ASP A 226 -4.90 1.99 -2.23
CA ASP A 226 -5.49 0.66 -2.01
C ASP A 226 -6.08 0.09 -3.30
N LYS A 227 -6.80 0.94 -4.06
CA LYS A 227 -7.38 0.59 -5.37
C LYS A 227 -6.30 0.25 -6.39
N PHE A 228 -5.23 1.06 -6.43
CA PHE A 228 -4.10 0.82 -7.33
C PHE A 228 -3.33 -0.47 -6.99
N ALA A 229 -3.25 -0.82 -5.71
CA ALA A 229 -2.58 -2.03 -5.25
C ALA A 229 -3.47 -3.28 -5.25
N GLY A 230 -4.79 -3.16 -5.46
CA GLY A 230 -5.72 -4.28 -5.31
C GLY A 230 -5.83 -4.78 -3.86
N THR A 231 -5.73 -3.88 -2.87
CA THR A 231 -5.74 -4.23 -1.44
C THR A 231 -6.91 -3.61 -0.69
N LYS A 232 -7.27 -4.17 0.46
CA LYS A 232 -8.30 -3.62 1.37
C LYS A 232 -7.86 -3.77 2.83
N ILE A 233 -8.41 -2.93 3.70
CA ILE A 233 -8.16 -3.01 5.15
C ILE A 233 -9.33 -3.74 5.81
N VAL A 234 -9.00 -4.67 6.69
CA VAL A 234 -9.97 -5.44 7.48
C VAL A 234 -9.64 -5.30 8.96
N ASP A 235 -10.67 -5.40 9.80
CA ASP A 235 -10.47 -5.53 11.25
C ASP A 235 -9.74 -6.85 11.55
N SER A 236 -8.83 -6.82 12.51
CA SER A 236 -8.02 -7.94 12.93
C SER A 236 -7.61 -7.73 14.39
N GLU A 237 -7.45 -8.81 15.15
CA GLU A 237 -6.93 -8.69 16.51
C GLU A 237 -5.52 -8.09 16.51
N MET A 238 -5.24 -7.27 17.54
CA MET A 238 -3.90 -6.75 17.78
C MET A 238 -2.98 -7.92 18.12
N ASP A 239 -1.87 -8.02 17.41
CA ASP A 239 -0.97 -9.16 17.55
C ASP A 239 0.47 -8.69 17.43
N PHE A 240 1.12 -8.56 18.58
CA PHE A 240 2.53 -8.19 18.71
C PHE A 240 3.44 -9.41 18.88
N SER A 241 2.88 -10.63 18.94
CA SER A 241 3.69 -11.85 19.11
C SER A 241 4.70 -12.01 17.97
N LYS A 242 4.27 -11.64 16.75
CA LYS A 242 5.09 -11.67 15.53
C LYS A 242 6.10 -10.53 15.42
N LEU A 243 6.33 -9.76 16.48
CA LEU A 243 7.30 -8.68 16.49
C LEU A 243 8.72 -9.16 16.81
N LEU A 244 8.85 -10.32 17.45
CA LEU A 244 10.11 -10.91 17.92
C LEU A 244 10.53 -12.18 17.15
N ASP A 245 9.68 -12.67 16.25
CA ASP A 245 9.95 -13.82 15.36
C ASP A 245 10.62 -13.38 14.05
#